data_AF-A0A8E2JZ31-F1
#
_entry.id   AF-A0A8E2JZ31-F1
#
_cell.length_a   1.000
_cell.length_b   1.000
_cell.length_c   1.000
_cell.angle_alpha   90.00
_cell.angle_beta   90.00
_cell.angle_gamma   90.00
#
_symmetry.space_group_name_H-M   'P 1'
#
loop_
_entity.id
_entity.type
_entity.pdbx_description
1 polymer ?
#
loop_
_entity_poly.entity_id
_entity_poly.type
_entity_poly.pdbx_seq_one_letter_code
_entity_poly.pdbx_strand_id
1 'polypeptide(L)'
;MAPSLRICTLLLAFTTIFASSALVLAWDQAVLSSETPSEQALLDYSWIQKLGAVGDSYAAGLGAGKRLDWSCSRYDHSYPALLHSSLFLGANPYRSFQFLACSGATSEEVVAKQISALDDDLDIVTVSAGGNDVGLSIIMNHCIYQFFMSNQDACENALSETWSKIENELPGNLTTLLEALKPKVSKRNGTIYYTGYARFFGTDDNTCDSITWAVWSPGSEAAKQYLTLGRRKTMNAMVDAVNKRIKDAVEKAGDHVVFVDYDDYVAENKGRYCEAGVMEPAPNRLGLYFYEWKTVDTGDNTTALSRAGDDVPKGSFESEIAEWTNRTHQEHPDWKFGPEDDEKIVLGAGKERSSEIIGDTVSWLLPDFWKRVFHLRPAGHLLIANLVLDKITETSAKLAEARVLEEEVFLIDA
;
A
#
# COMPACT_ATOMS: atom_id res chain seq x y z
N MET A 1 39.99 39.81 63.94
CA MET A 1 39.77 41.24 64.24
C MET A 1 38.71 41.76 63.28
N ALA A 2 37.72 42.52 63.77
CA ALA A 2 36.90 43.46 63.00
C ALA A 2 37.19 44.86 63.58
N PRO A 3 36.89 45.99 62.90
CA PRO A 3 35.51 46.51 62.91
C PRO A 3 35.04 47.43 61.73
N SER A 4 33.75 47.81 61.83
CA SER A 4 33.12 49.11 61.47
C SER A 4 32.93 49.60 60.01
N LEU A 5 31.76 49.25 59.47
CA LEU A 5 30.67 50.13 59.00
C LEU A 5 30.85 51.68 58.99
N ARG A 6 30.42 52.35 57.89
CA ARG A 6 29.71 53.66 57.90
C ARG A 6 28.76 53.81 56.69
N ILE A 7 27.68 54.59 56.88
CA ILE A 7 26.61 54.92 55.92
C ILE A 7 26.45 56.45 55.88
N CYS A 8 26.25 57.05 54.70
CA CYS A 8 25.36 58.22 54.41
C CYS A 8 25.53 58.68 52.94
N THR A 9 24.67 59.44 52.23
CA THR A 9 23.20 59.71 52.11
C THR A 9 23.10 60.91 51.11
N LEU A 10 21.92 61.13 50.51
CA LEU A 10 21.46 62.23 49.61
C LEU A 10 21.81 62.10 48.11
N LEU A 11 20.88 62.14 47.15
CA LEU A 11 19.68 62.97 46.85
C LEU A 11 19.97 64.29 46.12
N LEU A 12 19.48 64.37 44.87
CA LEU A 12 19.05 65.57 44.17
C LEU A 12 17.93 65.20 43.18
N ALA A 13 16.97 66.11 42.97
CA ALA A 13 15.70 65.88 42.27
C ALA A 13 15.30 67.09 41.39
N PHE A 14 14.08 67.06 40.81
CA PHE A 14 13.40 68.08 39.96
C PHE A 14 13.83 68.08 38.48
N THR A 15 12.99 68.34 37.46
CA THR A 15 11.57 68.82 37.30
C THR A 15 11.03 68.23 35.98
N THR A 16 9.86 67.55 35.86
CA THR A 16 8.44 67.99 35.81
C THR A 16 7.99 68.94 34.67
N ILE A 17 6.73 68.71 34.20
CA ILE A 17 5.87 69.52 33.29
C ILE A 17 6.06 69.19 31.77
N PHE A 18 5.05 68.93 30.90
CA PHE A 18 3.56 68.91 31.00
C PHE A 18 2.88 67.91 29.99
N ALA A 19 1.57 67.65 30.18
CA ALA A 19 0.40 67.49 29.26
C ALA A 19 0.52 67.04 27.77
N SER A 20 -0.50 66.50 27.09
CA SER A 20 -1.76 65.79 27.45
C SER A 20 -2.50 65.42 26.15
N SER A 21 -2.84 64.14 25.93
CA SER A 21 -3.97 63.76 25.05
C SER A 21 -4.36 62.30 25.25
N ALA A 22 -5.58 62.07 25.74
CA ALA A 22 -6.29 60.80 25.61
C ALA A 22 -6.75 60.59 24.15
N LEU A 23 -7.39 59.45 23.87
CA LEU A 23 -7.55 58.79 22.56
C LEU A 23 -6.24 58.07 22.17
N VAL A 24 -6.19 56.74 22.02
CA VAL A 24 -7.26 55.78 21.72
C VAL A 24 -7.24 54.60 22.70
N LEU A 25 -8.37 54.38 23.40
CA LEU A 25 -8.72 53.10 24.01
C LEU A 25 -9.99 52.58 23.33
N ALA A 26 -10.21 51.26 23.37
CA ALA A 26 -11.42 50.54 22.97
C ALA A 26 -11.68 50.30 21.46
N TRP A 27 -10.71 49.74 20.73
CA TRP A 27 -10.95 49.01 19.47
C TRP A 27 -10.09 47.72 19.40
N ASP A 28 -10.15 46.87 20.45
CA ASP A 28 -9.39 45.59 20.49
C ASP A 28 -10.22 44.43 21.10
N GLN A 29 -11.54 44.55 21.09
CA GLN A 29 -12.50 43.49 21.44
C GLN A 29 -13.66 43.43 20.45
N ALA A 30 -13.32 43.28 19.16
CA ALA A 30 -14.31 43.05 18.09
C ALA A 30 -13.76 42.26 16.90
N VAL A 31 -12.73 41.42 17.08
CA VAL A 31 -12.30 40.41 16.09
C VAL A 31 -12.07 39.06 16.79
N LEU A 32 -13.14 38.57 17.42
CA LEU A 32 -13.22 37.21 17.97
C LEU A 32 -14.53 36.53 17.55
N SER A 33 -14.90 36.69 16.27
CA SER A 33 -16.05 36.00 15.65
C SER A 33 -15.89 35.84 14.14
N SER A 34 -14.65 35.75 13.65
CA SER A 34 -14.35 35.18 12.34
C SER A 34 -13.43 33.99 12.53
N GLU A 35 -13.99 32.92 13.11
CA GLU A 35 -13.69 31.60 12.59
C GLU A 35 -14.15 31.62 11.13
N THR A 36 -13.27 32.04 10.22
CA THR A 36 -13.24 31.41 8.90
C THR A 36 -13.13 29.93 9.20
N PRO A 37 -14.10 29.09 8.76
CA PRO A 37 -13.93 27.65 8.86
C PRO A 37 -12.56 27.31 8.29
N SER A 38 -11.80 26.44 8.98
CA SER A 38 -10.60 25.85 8.40
C SER A 38 -10.91 25.37 6.99
N GLU A 39 -9.99 25.51 6.02
CA GLU A 39 -10.23 25.10 4.61
C GLU A 39 -10.71 23.65 4.44
N GLN A 40 -10.55 22.81 5.47
CA GLN A 40 -11.37 21.61 5.73
C GLN A 40 -12.85 21.95 6.04
N ALA A 41 -13.45 22.89 5.30
CA ALA A 41 -14.83 23.31 5.43
C ALA A 41 -15.74 22.30 4.72
N LEU A 42 -15.75 21.07 5.23
CA LEU A 42 -16.60 19.95 4.84
C LEU A 42 -16.71 19.76 3.32
N LEU A 43 -15.65 19.19 2.71
CA LEU A 43 -15.77 18.53 1.42
C LEU A 43 -16.87 17.47 1.51
N ASP A 44 -17.98 17.71 0.83
CA ASP A 44 -19.16 16.85 0.95
C ASP A 44 -19.05 15.63 0.04
N TYR A 45 -18.75 14.49 0.66
CA TYR A 45 -18.70 13.17 0.02
C TYR A 45 -20.05 12.42 0.09
N SER A 46 -21.16 13.11 0.40
CA SER A 46 -22.52 12.53 0.40
C SER A 46 -22.97 12.05 -0.98
N TRP A 47 -22.41 12.57 -2.06
CA TRP A 47 -22.69 12.10 -3.42
C TRP A 47 -22.18 10.68 -3.68
N ILE A 48 -21.19 10.21 -2.91
CA ILE A 48 -20.60 8.87 -3.05
C ILE A 48 -21.48 7.89 -2.27
N GLN A 49 -22.38 7.22 -3.00
CA GLN A 49 -23.36 6.27 -2.48
C GLN A 49 -22.97 4.82 -2.77
N LYS A 50 -22.30 4.52 -3.88
CA LYS A 50 -21.89 3.16 -4.24
C LYS A 50 -20.40 3.09 -4.54
N LEU A 51 -19.67 2.28 -3.76
CA LEU A 51 -18.25 2.03 -3.98
C LEU A 51 -18.00 0.56 -4.37
N GLY A 52 -17.15 0.34 -5.37
CA GLY A 52 -16.55 -0.97 -5.66
C GLY A 52 -15.05 -0.96 -5.37
N ALA A 53 -14.52 -2.08 -4.91
CA ALA A 53 -13.07 -2.31 -4.81
C ALA A 53 -12.72 -3.69 -5.35
N VAL A 54 -11.94 -3.71 -6.42
CA VAL A 54 -11.45 -4.92 -7.09
C VAL A 54 -9.93 -4.90 -7.14
N GLY A 55 -9.32 -6.03 -7.49
CA GLY A 55 -7.88 -6.14 -7.65
C GLY A 55 -7.25 -7.31 -6.90
N ASP A 56 -5.95 -7.17 -6.72
CA ASP A 56 -5.04 -8.13 -6.10
C ASP A 56 -4.90 -7.96 -4.56
N SER A 57 -3.83 -8.52 -4.00
CA SER A 57 -3.49 -8.45 -2.58
C SER A 57 -3.19 -7.04 -2.06
N TYR A 58 -2.84 -6.07 -2.92
CA TYR A 58 -2.63 -4.67 -2.53
C TYR A 58 -3.96 -3.94 -2.36
N ALA A 59 -4.97 -4.26 -3.18
CA ALA A 59 -6.34 -3.80 -2.94
C ALA A 59 -6.99 -4.52 -1.75
N ALA A 60 -6.75 -5.83 -1.57
CA ALA A 60 -7.21 -6.59 -0.40
C ALA A 60 -6.55 -6.12 0.92
N GLY A 61 -5.36 -5.54 0.84
CA GLY A 61 -4.55 -5.05 1.97
C GLY A 61 -4.01 -6.18 2.84
N LEU A 62 -3.38 -7.17 2.22
CA LEU A 62 -2.96 -8.40 2.88
C LEU A 62 -2.07 -8.12 4.10
N GLY A 63 -2.60 -8.43 5.28
CA GLY A 63 -1.94 -8.26 6.58
C GLY A 63 -2.21 -6.91 7.27
N ALA A 64 -2.88 -5.95 6.63
CA ALA A 64 -3.07 -4.60 7.16
C ALA A 64 -4.24 -4.53 8.16
N GLY A 65 -3.94 -4.75 9.45
CA GLY A 65 -4.93 -4.68 10.53
C GLY A 65 -5.63 -6.02 10.75
N LYS A 66 -6.95 -6.00 10.97
CA LYS A 66 -7.75 -7.21 11.20
C LYS A 66 -8.24 -7.78 9.88
N ARG A 67 -8.14 -9.09 9.74
CA ARG A 67 -8.67 -9.83 8.59
C ARG A 67 -10.19 -9.80 8.60
N LEU A 68 -10.79 -9.34 7.51
CA LEU A 68 -12.23 -9.33 7.25
C LEU A 68 -12.71 -10.65 6.62
N ASP A 69 -11.87 -11.26 5.78
CA ASP A 69 -12.19 -12.49 5.06
C ASP A 69 -10.95 -13.38 4.86
N TRP A 70 -11.17 -14.69 4.98
CA TRP A 70 -10.15 -15.72 4.78
C TRP A 70 -9.92 -16.02 3.30
N SER A 71 -10.99 -16.13 2.50
CA SER A 71 -10.89 -16.60 1.11
C SER A 71 -10.06 -15.69 0.22
N CYS A 72 -10.22 -14.37 0.33
CA CYS A 72 -9.50 -13.40 -0.50
C CYS A 72 -8.43 -12.59 0.25
N SER A 73 -8.11 -12.94 1.50
CA SER A 73 -7.14 -12.22 2.34
C SER A 73 -7.42 -10.70 2.42
N ARG A 74 -8.68 -10.30 2.62
CA ARG A 74 -9.10 -8.89 2.79
C ARG A 74 -9.00 -8.42 4.23
N TYR A 75 -8.55 -7.18 4.46
CA TYR A 75 -8.33 -6.60 5.80
C TYR A 75 -8.94 -5.19 5.99
N ASP A 76 -9.16 -4.80 7.25
CA ASP A 76 -9.88 -3.58 7.64
C ASP A 76 -9.06 -2.28 7.57
N HIS A 77 -7.72 -2.35 7.51
CA HIS A 77 -6.84 -1.20 7.20
C HIS A 77 -6.29 -1.25 5.76
N SER A 78 -6.92 -2.03 4.87
CA SER A 78 -6.70 -1.90 3.43
C SER A 78 -7.15 -0.52 2.93
N TYR A 79 -6.50 0.01 1.88
CA TYR A 79 -6.83 1.36 1.40
C TYR A 79 -8.32 1.52 0.97
N PRO A 80 -9.01 0.50 0.39
CA PRO A 80 -10.43 0.63 0.08
C PRO A 80 -11.32 0.59 1.33
N ALA A 81 -10.98 -0.20 2.35
CA ALA A 81 -11.71 -0.23 3.62
C ALA A 81 -11.56 1.08 4.41
N LEU A 82 -10.35 1.67 4.41
CA LEU A 82 -10.09 3.00 4.96
C LEU A 82 -10.90 4.06 4.22
N LEU A 83 -10.88 4.06 2.89
CA LEU A 83 -11.65 5.00 2.07
C LEU A 83 -13.16 4.91 2.32
N HIS A 84 -13.73 3.71 2.42
CA HIS A 84 -15.16 3.53 2.73
C HIS A 84 -15.54 4.07 4.13
N SER A 85 -14.59 4.13 5.07
CA SER A 85 -14.85 4.49 6.46
C SER A 85 -15.38 5.91 6.65
N SER A 86 -16.06 6.12 7.78
CA SER A 86 -16.56 7.45 8.18
C SER A 86 -15.46 8.49 8.45
N LEU A 87 -14.20 8.07 8.61
CA LEU A 87 -13.06 8.97 8.75
C LEU A 87 -12.67 9.65 7.43
N PHE A 88 -12.85 8.95 6.29
CA PHE A 88 -12.46 9.44 4.97
C PHE A 88 -13.62 10.10 4.23
N LEU A 89 -14.76 9.42 4.11
CA LEU A 89 -15.90 9.90 3.32
C LEU A 89 -17.09 10.36 4.18
N GLY A 90 -16.89 10.58 5.48
CA GLY A 90 -17.96 10.93 6.42
C GLY A 90 -18.99 9.82 6.63
N ALA A 91 -19.89 10.00 7.60
CA ALA A 91 -20.96 9.04 7.87
C ALA A 91 -22.12 9.19 6.87
N ASN A 92 -22.41 8.14 6.11
CA ASN A 92 -23.57 8.06 5.22
C ASN A 92 -24.26 6.68 5.38
N PRO A 93 -25.48 6.59 5.95
CA PRO A 93 -26.18 5.32 6.17
C PRO A 93 -26.74 4.67 4.89
N TYR A 94 -26.71 5.39 3.76
CA TYR A 94 -27.15 4.88 2.46
C TYR A 94 -26.00 4.39 1.58
N ARG A 95 -24.74 4.58 2.01
CA ARG A 95 -23.56 4.18 1.26
C ARG A 95 -23.36 2.66 1.27
N SER A 96 -23.33 2.04 0.10
CA SER A 96 -22.93 0.64 -0.09
C SER A 96 -21.46 0.52 -0.50
N PHE A 97 -20.87 -0.63 -0.20
CA PHE A 97 -19.48 -0.96 -0.57
C PHE A 97 -19.35 -2.44 -0.94
N GLN A 98 -18.88 -2.71 -2.14
CA GLN A 98 -18.55 -4.06 -2.63
C GLN A 98 -17.04 -4.25 -2.61
N PHE A 99 -16.54 -4.99 -1.61
CA PHE A 99 -15.12 -5.29 -1.49
C PHE A 99 -14.82 -6.69 -2.08
N LEU A 100 -14.42 -6.73 -3.36
CA LEU A 100 -14.23 -7.95 -4.14
C LEU A 100 -12.77 -8.29 -4.45
N ALA A 101 -11.82 -7.38 -4.15
CA ALA A 101 -10.38 -7.62 -4.27
C ALA A 101 -9.93 -8.93 -3.59
N CYS A 102 -8.91 -9.58 -4.15
CA CYS A 102 -8.50 -10.94 -3.78
C CYS A 102 -7.00 -11.18 -3.98
N SER A 103 -6.33 -11.76 -2.97
CA SER A 103 -4.91 -12.12 -3.08
C SER A 103 -4.62 -13.06 -4.25
N GLY A 104 -3.48 -12.87 -4.90
CA GLY A 104 -3.03 -13.64 -6.08
C GLY A 104 -3.72 -13.32 -7.40
N ALA A 105 -4.83 -12.58 -7.41
CA ALA A 105 -5.62 -12.36 -8.63
C ALA A 105 -4.82 -11.67 -9.75
N THR A 106 -4.82 -12.25 -10.94
CA THR A 106 -4.35 -11.59 -12.18
C THR A 106 -5.43 -10.65 -12.73
N SER A 107 -5.08 -9.80 -13.69
CA SER A 107 -6.04 -8.91 -14.35
C SER A 107 -7.16 -9.69 -15.07
N GLU A 108 -6.85 -10.87 -15.63
CA GLU A 108 -7.86 -11.78 -16.21
C GLU A 108 -8.84 -12.30 -15.14
N GLU A 109 -8.35 -12.70 -13.97
CA GLU A 109 -9.19 -13.15 -12.86
C GLU A 109 -10.02 -12.02 -12.24
N VAL A 110 -9.46 -10.81 -12.17
CA VAL A 110 -10.21 -9.61 -11.77
C VAL A 110 -11.39 -9.39 -12.73
N VAL A 111 -11.20 -9.53 -14.04
CA VAL A 111 -12.30 -9.47 -15.02
C VAL A 111 -13.31 -10.61 -14.82
N ALA A 112 -12.83 -11.85 -14.78
CA ALA A 112 -13.69 -13.03 -14.78
C ALA A 112 -14.48 -13.24 -13.49
N LYS A 113 -13.88 -12.93 -12.33
CA LYS A 113 -14.42 -13.27 -11.00
C LYS A 113 -14.90 -12.07 -10.19
N GLN A 114 -14.29 -10.89 -10.36
CA GLN A 114 -14.58 -9.72 -9.51
C GLN A 114 -15.44 -8.68 -10.23
N ILE A 115 -15.03 -8.23 -11.42
CA ILE A 115 -15.75 -7.23 -12.22
C ILE A 115 -17.11 -7.79 -12.68
N SER A 116 -17.17 -9.07 -13.02
CA SER A 116 -18.42 -9.79 -13.33
C SER A 116 -19.42 -9.79 -12.17
N ALA A 117 -18.95 -9.67 -10.92
CA ALA A 117 -19.74 -9.67 -9.70
C ALA A 117 -19.96 -8.28 -9.08
N LEU A 118 -19.37 -7.21 -9.65
CA LEU A 118 -19.68 -5.83 -9.28
C LEU A 118 -21.10 -5.45 -9.72
N ASP A 119 -21.76 -4.63 -8.91
CA ASP A 119 -22.98 -3.92 -9.29
C ASP A 119 -22.67 -2.87 -10.38
N ASP A 120 -23.71 -2.41 -11.07
CA ASP A 120 -23.61 -1.34 -12.05
C ASP A 120 -23.95 0.05 -11.43
N ASP A 121 -23.60 1.11 -12.16
CA ASP A 121 -23.85 2.50 -11.76
C ASP A 121 -23.15 2.86 -10.44
N LEU A 122 -21.89 2.43 -10.29
CA LEU A 122 -21.01 2.75 -9.16
C LEU A 122 -20.48 4.19 -9.27
N ASP A 123 -20.45 4.93 -8.16
CA ASP A 123 -19.86 6.27 -8.11
C ASP A 123 -18.33 6.22 -8.17
N ILE A 124 -17.75 5.24 -7.49
CA ILE A 124 -16.31 5.06 -7.36
C ILE A 124 -15.97 3.58 -7.49
N VAL A 125 -14.94 3.27 -8.29
CA VAL A 125 -14.25 1.99 -8.23
C VAL A 125 -12.77 2.21 -7.94
N THR A 126 -12.21 1.50 -6.97
CA THR A 126 -10.75 1.39 -6.80
C THR A 126 -10.23 0.08 -7.36
N VAL A 127 -9.06 0.10 -8.00
CA VAL A 127 -8.42 -1.10 -8.56
C VAL A 127 -6.89 -1.11 -8.42
N SER A 128 -6.35 -2.29 -8.11
CA SER A 128 -4.93 -2.64 -8.15
C SER A 128 -4.78 -3.98 -8.89
N ALA A 129 -4.07 -4.02 -10.02
CA ALA A 129 -3.76 -5.27 -10.72
C ALA A 129 -2.51 -5.10 -11.61
N GLY A 130 -2.03 -6.20 -12.18
CA GLY A 130 -0.84 -6.23 -13.05
C GLY A 130 0.41 -6.82 -12.39
N GLY A 131 0.54 -6.79 -11.06
CA GLY A 131 1.68 -7.38 -10.36
C GLY A 131 1.77 -8.91 -10.52
N ASN A 132 0.62 -9.60 -10.41
CA ASN A 132 0.53 -11.05 -10.60
C ASN A 132 0.64 -11.45 -12.08
N ASP A 133 0.08 -10.65 -13.00
CA ASP A 133 0.17 -10.86 -14.45
C ASP A 133 1.61 -11.02 -14.94
N VAL A 134 2.56 -10.29 -14.34
CA VAL A 134 3.97 -10.32 -14.73
C VAL A 134 4.85 -11.26 -13.89
N GLY A 135 4.23 -12.07 -13.02
CA GLY A 135 4.93 -13.09 -12.25
C GLY A 135 5.74 -12.56 -11.07
N LEU A 136 5.27 -11.53 -10.36
CA LEU A 136 5.96 -11.03 -9.16
C LEU A 136 6.25 -12.15 -8.14
N SER A 137 5.32 -13.11 -7.95
CA SER A 137 5.53 -14.26 -7.05
C SER A 137 6.74 -15.12 -7.43
N ILE A 138 6.99 -15.27 -8.73
CA ILE A 138 8.11 -16.04 -9.30
C ILE A 138 9.45 -15.33 -9.04
N ILE A 139 9.49 -13.99 -9.13
CA ILE A 139 10.67 -13.20 -8.72
C ILE A 139 10.86 -13.28 -7.20
N MET A 140 9.78 -13.13 -6.42
CA MET A 140 9.85 -13.24 -4.96
C MET A 140 10.41 -14.59 -4.51
N ASN A 141 10.03 -15.66 -5.20
CA ASN A 141 10.64 -16.96 -5.03
C ASN A 141 12.10 -16.98 -5.50
N HIS A 142 12.40 -16.78 -6.78
CA HIS A 142 13.74 -17.10 -7.28
C HIS A 142 14.84 -16.09 -6.94
N CYS A 143 14.50 -14.82 -6.71
CA CYS A 143 15.47 -13.74 -6.48
C CYS A 143 15.58 -13.24 -5.05
N ILE A 144 14.56 -13.47 -4.21
CA ILE A 144 14.51 -12.93 -2.83
C ILE A 144 14.55 -14.05 -1.80
N TYR A 145 13.51 -14.90 -1.74
CA TYR A 145 13.33 -15.86 -0.65
C TYR A 145 13.87 -17.26 -0.92
N GLN A 146 13.85 -17.68 -2.18
CA GLN A 146 14.27 -19.01 -2.61
C GLN A 146 13.49 -20.11 -1.89
N PHE A 147 12.18 -19.91 -1.68
CA PHE A 147 11.27 -20.90 -1.06
C PHE A 147 11.38 -22.25 -1.77
N PHE A 148 11.36 -22.24 -3.11
CA PHE A 148 11.85 -23.33 -3.94
C PHE A 148 13.27 -23.02 -4.43
N MET A 149 14.23 -23.79 -3.93
CA MET A 149 15.64 -23.71 -4.31
C MET A 149 15.91 -24.40 -5.66
N SER A 150 15.70 -23.62 -6.71
CA SER A 150 16.00 -24.00 -8.11
C SER A 150 17.50 -23.83 -8.46
N ASN A 151 17.84 -23.98 -9.73
CA ASN A 151 19.19 -23.77 -10.26
C ASN A 151 19.67 -22.30 -10.15
N GLN A 152 20.97 -22.09 -10.32
CA GLN A 152 21.63 -20.79 -10.13
C GLN A 152 21.07 -19.67 -11.05
N ASP A 153 20.65 -20.03 -12.27
CA ASP A 153 20.12 -19.09 -13.26
C ASP A 153 18.63 -18.76 -13.07
N ALA A 154 17.93 -19.41 -12.12
CA ALA A 154 16.48 -19.27 -11.95
C ALA A 154 16.04 -17.82 -11.70
N CYS A 155 16.83 -17.02 -10.98
CA CYS A 155 16.54 -15.60 -10.78
C CYS A 155 16.64 -14.81 -12.10
N GLU A 156 17.72 -14.97 -12.88
CA GLU A 156 17.87 -14.23 -14.14
C GLU A 156 16.81 -14.64 -15.17
N ASN A 157 16.44 -15.92 -15.20
CA ASN A 157 15.34 -16.42 -16.03
C ASN A 157 13.99 -15.81 -15.63
N ALA A 158 13.67 -15.78 -14.33
CA ALA A 158 12.46 -15.12 -13.82
C ALA A 158 12.43 -13.63 -14.17
N LEU A 159 13.55 -12.92 -14.00
CA LEU A 159 13.67 -11.51 -14.36
C LEU A 159 13.47 -11.27 -15.88
N SER A 160 14.00 -12.14 -16.72
CA SER A 160 13.82 -12.09 -18.19
C SER A 160 12.36 -12.37 -18.60
N GLU A 161 11.71 -13.35 -17.98
CA GLU A 161 10.31 -13.68 -18.24
C GLU A 161 9.37 -12.54 -17.81
N THR A 162 9.58 -11.95 -16.64
CA THR A 162 8.83 -10.78 -16.18
C THR A 162 8.97 -9.59 -17.13
N TRP A 163 10.17 -9.29 -17.63
CA TRP A 163 10.35 -8.26 -18.66
C TRP A 163 9.53 -8.55 -19.92
N SER A 164 9.55 -9.80 -20.41
CA SER A 164 8.73 -10.22 -21.57
C SER A 164 7.24 -10.01 -21.32
N LYS A 165 6.73 -10.34 -20.12
CA LYS A 165 5.32 -10.15 -19.76
C LYS A 165 4.92 -8.68 -19.66
N ILE A 166 5.77 -7.84 -19.06
CA ILE A 166 5.58 -6.37 -18.97
C ILE A 166 5.49 -5.73 -20.37
N GLU A 167 6.24 -6.23 -21.34
CA GLU A 167 6.26 -5.69 -22.70
C GLU A 167 5.15 -6.23 -23.59
N ASN A 168 4.87 -7.54 -23.55
CA ASN A 168 4.08 -8.21 -24.58
C ASN A 168 2.67 -8.63 -24.13
N GLU A 169 2.42 -8.81 -22.83
CA GLU A 169 1.16 -9.37 -22.30
C GLU A 169 0.38 -8.34 -21.48
N LEU A 170 1.03 -7.72 -20.49
CA LEU A 170 0.42 -6.78 -19.55
C LEU A 170 -0.38 -5.64 -20.22
N PRO A 171 0.07 -4.97 -21.30
CA PRO A 171 -0.69 -3.89 -21.93
C PRO A 171 -2.06 -4.34 -22.50
N GLY A 172 -2.14 -5.60 -22.94
CA GLY A 172 -3.40 -6.21 -23.41
C GLY A 172 -4.34 -6.48 -22.24
N ASN A 173 -3.83 -7.15 -21.20
CA ASN A 173 -4.60 -7.48 -19.99
C ASN A 173 -5.18 -6.23 -19.31
N LEU A 174 -4.38 -5.17 -19.17
CA LEU A 174 -4.80 -3.89 -18.60
C LEU A 174 -5.87 -3.19 -19.46
N THR A 175 -5.76 -3.27 -20.79
CA THR A 175 -6.79 -2.74 -21.71
C THR A 175 -8.12 -3.47 -21.48
N THR A 176 -8.11 -4.81 -21.49
CA THR A 176 -9.31 -5.64 -21.27
C THR A 176 -9.95 -5.38 -19.89
N LEU A 177 -9.14 -5.25 -18.84
CA LEU A 177 -9.61 -4.94 -17.50
C LEU A 177 -10.32 -3.58 -17.42
N LEU A 178 -9.73 -2.54 -18.02
CA LEU A 178 -10.34 -1.22 -18.04
C LEU A 178 -11.59 -1.14 -18.93
N GLU A 179 -11.60 -1.85 -20.06
CA GLU A 179 -12.79 -2.00 -20.91
C GLU A 179 -13.93 -2.73 -20.20
N ALA A 180 -13.63 -3.70 -19.32
CA ALA A 180 -14.61 -4.37 -18.48
C ALA A 180 -15.11 -3.52 -17.30
N LEU A 181 -14.26 -2.64 -16.74
CA LEU A 181 -14.65 -1.75 -15.63
C LEU A 181 -15.47 -0.53 -16.06
N LYS A 182 -15.19 0.09 -17.21
CA LYS A 182 -15.89 1.31 -17.65
C LYS A 182 -17.43 1.21 -17.64
N PRO A 183 -18.07 0.09 -18.05
CA PRO A 183 -19.52 -0.04 -17.97
C PRO A 183 -20.10 -0.11 -16.54
N LYS A 184 -19.28 -0.41 -15.53
CA LYS A 184 -19.71 -0.55 -14.12
C LYS A 184 -19.88 0.78 -13.41
N VAL A 185 -19.17 1.83 -13.83
CA VAL A 185 -19.26 3.15 -13.19
C VAL A 185 -20.40 4.01 -13.78
N SER A 186 -20.95 4.91 -12.98
CA SER A 186 -22.05 5.78 -13.40
C SER A 186 -21.63 6.73 -14.52
N LYS A 187 -22.46 6.86 -15.56
CA LYS A 187 -22.17 7.72 -16.73
C LYS A 187 -22.15 9.23 -16.43
N ARG A 188 -22.53 9.66 -15.22
CA ARG A 188 -22.64 11.08 -14.86
C ARG A 188 -21.42 11.64 -14.11
N ASN A 189 -20.75 10.80 -13.33
CA ASN A 189 -19.70 11.17 -12.36
C ASN A 189 -18.86 9.96 -11.90
N GLY A 190 -19.17 8.76 -12.41
CA GLY A 190 -18.47 7.53 -12.04
C GLY A 190 -17.01 7.59 -12.43
N THR A 191 -16.12 7.25 -11.49
CA THR A 191 -14.66 7.34 -11.70
C THR A 191 -13.95 6.08 -11.19
N ILE A 192 -12.99 5.59 -11.97
CA ILE A 192 -12.13 4.46 -11.63
C ILE A 192 -10.77 5.01 -11.17
N TYR A 193 -10.34 4.69 -9.95
CA TYR A 193 -9.03 5.04 -9.40
C TYR A 193 -8.12 3.82 -9.44
N TYR A 194 -7.14 3.84 -10.33
CA TYR A 194 -6.17 2.75 -10.51
C TYR A 194 -4.90 3.07 -9.73
N THR A 195 -4.60 2.32 -8.68
CA THR A 195 -3.37 2.48 -7.90
C THR A 195 -2.19 1.80 -8.59
N GLY A 196 -1.04 2.48 -8.66
CA GLY A 196 0.22 1.86 -9.07
C GLY A 196 0.80 0.93 -7.99
N TYR A 197 2.11 0.70 -8.06
CA TYR A 197 2.90 0.02 -7.04
C TYR A 197 4.11 0.87 -6.65
N ALA A 198 4.62 0.74 -5.43
CA ALA A 198 5.88 1.38 -5.03
C ALA A 198 7.07 0.45 -5.21
N ARG A 199 8.21 1.02 -5.59
CA ARG A 199 9.52 0.37 -5.69
C ARG A 199 9.91 -0.21 -4.33
N PHE A 200 10.34 -1.46 -4.31
CA PHE A 200 10.62 -2.17 -3.06
C PHE A 200 11.92 -1.77 -2.38
N PHE A 201 12.88 -1.17 -3.10
CA PHE A 201 14.24 -0.96 -2.59
C PHE A 201 14.75 0.48 -2.69
N GLY A 202 15.48 0.93 -1.68
CA GLY A 202 16.46 2.02 -1.81
C GLY A 202 17.62 1.58 -2.70
N THR A 203 18.18 2.53 -3.48
CA THR A 203 19.25 2.25 -4.46
C THR A 203 20.37 3.29 -4.45
N ASP A 204 20.53 3.98 -3.32
CA ASP A 204 21.46 5.10 -3.13
C ASP A 204 22.85 4.65 -2.66
N ASP A 205 22.96 3.47 -2.05
CA ASP A 205 24.20 2.90 -1.54
C ASP A 205 24.31 1.37 -1.74
N ASN A 206 25.43 0.80 -1.31
CA ASN A 206 25.75 -0.63 -1.36
C ASN A 206 25.51 -1.36 -0.02
N THR A 207 24.83 -0.75 0.96
CA THR A 207 24.71 -1.28 2.34
C THR A 207 24.04 -2.65 2.37
N CYS A 208 23.12 -2.93 1.44
CA CYS A 208 22.46 -4.23 1.30
C CYS A 208 23.20 -5.27 0.43
N ASP A 209 24.39 -4.97 -0.11
CA ASP A 209 24.98 -5.86 -1.13
C ASP A 209 25.38 -7.24 -0.60
N SER A 210 25.59 -7.39 0.72
CA SER A 210 25.82 -8.66 1.42
C SER A 210 24.57 -9.24 2.09
N ILE A 211 23.40 -8.63 1.92
CA ILE A 211 22.15 -9.12 2.51
C ILE A 211 21.51 -10.14 1.57
N THR A 212 21.07 -11.25 2.14
CA THR A 212 20.28 -12.28 1.46
C THR A 212 19.06 -12.61 2.31
N TRP A 213 17.91 -12.79 1.66
CA TRP A 213 16.69 -13.26 2.30
C TRP A 213 16.36 -14.72 1.91
N ALA A 214 17.38 -15.49 1.49
CA ALA A 214 17.24 -16.92 1.28
C ALA A 214 16.77 -17.62 2.57
N VAL A 215 15.66 -18.36 2.51
CA VAL A 215 15.01 -18.97 3.68
C VAL A 215 15.60 -20.32 4.12
N TRP A 216 16.62 -20.81 3.42
CA TRP A 216 17.21 -22.12 3.65
C TRP A 216 18.69 -21.99 4.08
N SER A 217 19.04 -22.60 5.22
CA SER A 217 20.43 -22.69 5.68
C SER A 217 21.25 -23.59 4.74
N PRO A 218 22.50 -23.24 4.39
CA PRO A 218 23.12 -23.73 3.16
C PRO A 218 23.57 -25.20 3.18
N GLY A 219 23.24 -25.91 2.10
CA GLY A 219 24.12 -26.91 1.49
C GLY A 219 25.09 -26.31 0.46
N SER A 220 24.76 -25.17 -0.16
CA SER A 220 25.63 -24.46 -1.11
C SER A 220 25.41 -22.95 -1.08
N GLU A 221 26.31 -22.22 -0.42
CA GLU A 221 26.32 -20.75 -0.35
C GLU A 221 26.33 -20.08 -1.73
N ALA A 222 26.94 -20.73 -2.74
CA ALA A 222 27.00 -20.27 -4.12
C ALA A 222 25.63 -20.17 -4.84
N ALA A 223 24.56 -20.71 -4.27
CA ALA A 223 23.21 -20.65 -4.82
C ALA A 223 22.35 -19.52 -4.22
N LYS A 224 22.78 -18.89 -3.11
CA LYS A 224 22.02 -17.80 -2.48
C LYS A 224 22.02 -16.55 -3.35
N GLN A 225 20.86 -15.90 -3.47
CA GLN A 225 20.70 -14.61 -4.13
C GLN A 225 20.84 -13.47 -3.12
N TYR A 226 21.46 -12.38 -3.55
CA TYR A 226 21.84 -11.25 -2.70
C TYR A 226 21.19 -9.95 -3.20
N LEU A 227 20.82 -9.07 -2.28
CA LEU A 227 20.19 -7.77 -2.52
C LEU A 227 21.21 -6.72 -2.99
N THR A 228 22.08 -7.12 -3.91
CA THR A 228 23.07 -6.24 -4.56
C THR A 228 22.40 -5.02 -5.18
N LEU A 229 23.12 -3.90 -5.22
CA LEU A 229 22.64 -2.67 -5.84
C LEU A 229 22.17 -2.88 -7.29
N GLY A 230 22.82 -3.78 -8.04
CA GLY A 230 22.37 -4.20 -9.37
C GLY A 230 21.00 -4.87 -9.33
N ARG A 231 20.82 -5.91 -8.49
CA ARG A 231 19.54 -6.62 -8.31
C ARG A 231 18.41 -5.67 -7.90
N ARG A 232 18.65 -4.82 -6.90
CA ARG A 232 17.69 -3.81 -6.42
C ARG A 232 17.26 -2.84 -7.52
N LYS A 233 18.21 -2.34 -8.32
CA LYS A 233 17.92 -1.47 -9.47
C LYS A 233 17.10 -2.17 -10.56
N THR A 234 17.45 -3.41 -10.91
CA THR A 234 16.68 -4.19 -11.90
C THR A 234 15.23 -4.43 -11.45
N MET A 235 15.02 -4.79 -10.18
CA MET A 235 13.67 -5.03 -9.65
C MET A 235 12.85 -3.74 -9.56
N ASN A 236 13.45 -2.62 -9.13
CA ASN A 236 12.77 -1.33 -9.15
C ASN A 236 12.39 -0.89 -10.57
N ALA A 237 13.27 -1.09 -11.57
CA ALA A 237 12.98 -0.75 -12.95
C ALA A 237 11.80 -1.54 -13.53
N MET A 238 11.56 -2.77 -13.05
CA MET A 238 10.35 -3.53 -13.40
C MET A 238 9.09 -2.92 -12.80
N VAL A 239 9.13 -2.45 -11.54
CA VAL A 239 8.01 -1.73 -10.92
C VAL A 239 7.71 -0.44 -11.69
N ASP A 240 8.75 0.33 -12.03
CA ASP A 240 8.63 1.54 -12.86
C ASP A 240 7.98 1.22 -14.22
N ALA A 241 8.35 0.10 -14.84
CA ALA A 241 7.79 -0.34 -16.11
C ALA A 241 6.35 -0.84 -16.01
N VAL A 242 5.98 -1.57 -14.96
CA VAL A 242 4.58 -1.94 -14.65
C VAL A 242 3.73 -0.70 -14.44
N ASN A 243 4.18 0.23 -13.59
CA ASN A 243 3.51 1.52 -13.38
C ASN A 243 3.34 2.30 -14.69
N LYS A 244 4.36 2.29 -15.55
CA LYS A 244 4.25 2.89 -16.88
C LYS A 244 3.16 2.23 -17.72
N ARG A 245 3.05 0.90 -17.75
CA ARG A 245 1.97 0.20 -18.49
C ARG A 245 0.59 0.51 -17.93
N ILE A 246 0.45 0.58 -16.60
CA ILE A 246 -0.80 1.00 -15.95
C ILE A 246 -1.16 2.42 -16.36
N LYS A 247 -0.22 3.36 -16.25
CA LYS A 247 -0.42 4.76 -16.66
C LYS A 247 -0.77 4.90 -18.14
N ASP A 248 -0.04 4.22 -19.04
CA ASP A 248 -0.33 4.18 -20.48
C ASP A 248 -1.77 3.69 -20.76
N ALA A 249 -2.23 2.66 -20.02
CA ALA A 249 -3.57 2.10 -20.15
C ALA A 249 -4.66 3.02 -19.57
N VAL A 250 -4.39 3.68 -18.45
CA VAL A 250 -5.27 4.68 -17.82
C VAL A 250 -5.44 5.91 -18.71
N GLU A 251 -4.35 6.48 -19.25
CA GLU A 251 -4.40 7.62 -20.18
C GLU A 251 -5.20 7.27 -21.45
N LYS A 252 -4.99 6.07 -22.01
CA LYS A 252 -5.81 5.54 -23.12
C LYS A 252 -7.27 5.30 -22.73
N ALA A 253 -7.57 5.08 -21.46
CA ALA A 253 -8.93 4.84 -20.99
C ALA A 253 -9.78 6.13 -20.89
N GLY A 254 -9.13 7.30 -20.77
CA GLY A 254 -9.77 8.61 -20.74
C GLY A 254 -10.20 9.06 -19.34
N ASP A 255 -10.69 10.30 -19.25
CA ASP A 255 -10.74 11.12 -18.02
C ASP A 255 -11.51 10.54 -16.82
N HIS A 256 -12.37 9.54 -17.04
CA HIS A 256 -13.06 8.78 -15.99
C HIS A 256 -12.20 7.68 -15.34
N VAL A 257 -10.94 7.55 -15.74
CA VAL A 257 -9.95 6.65 -15.13
C VAL A 257 -8.75 7.47 -14.70
N VAL A 258 -8.40 7.38 -13.41
CA VAL A 258 -7.37 8.21 -12.77
C VAL A 258 -6.29 7.32 -12.19
N PHE A 259 -5.03 7.58 -12.54
CA PHE A 259 -3.89 6.88 -11.98
C PHE A 259 -3.51 7.50 -10.62
N VAL A 260 -3.34 6.67 -9.61
CA VAL A 260 -2.95 7.05 -8.26
C VAL A 260 -1.55 6.52 -8.00
N ASP A 261 -0.58 7.41 -8.15
CA ASP A 261 0.83 7.15 -7.86
C ASP A 261 1.14 7.46 -6.39
N TYR A 262 1.79 6.54 -5.72
CA TYR A 262 2.24 6.68 -4.32
C TYR A 262 3.72 6.34 -4.13
N ASP A 263 4.44 6.04 -5.21
CA ASP A 263 5.81 5.54 -5.14
C ASP A 263 6.82 6.61 -4.68
N ASP A 264 6.74 7.82 -5.24
CA ASP A 264 7.62 8.91 -4.84
C ASP A 264 7.43 9.27 -3.35
N TYR A 265 6.19 9.27 -2.85
CA TYR A 265 5.91 9.43 -1.42
C TYR A 265 6.53 8.32 -0.56
N VAL A 266 6.52 7.07 -1.03
CA VAL A 266 7.18 5.94 -0.36
C VAL A 266 8.70 6.12 -0.35
N ALA A 267 9.30 6.60 -1.44
CA ALA A 267 10.73 6.87 -1.53
C ALA A 267 11.17 8.06 -0.66
N GLU A 268 10.45 9.19 -0.69
CA GLU A 268 10.75 10.40 0.08
C GLU A 268 10.70 10.15 1.59
N ASN A 269 9.74 9.37 2.06
CA ASN A 269 9.60 8.98 3.47
C ASN A 269 10.55 7.83 3.88
N LYS A 270 11.43 7.39 2.97
CA LYS A 270 12.33 6.23 3.15
C LYS A 270 11.57 4.98 3.59
N GLY A 271 10.53 4.61 2.86
CA GLY A 271 9.62 3.52 3.20
C GLY A 271 9.94 2.15 2.61
N ARG A 272 11.00 2.06 1.80
CA ARG A 272 11.42 0.86 1.06
C ARG A 272 12.38 0.00 1.88
N TYR A 273 12.72 -1.20 1.46
CA TYR A 273 13.85 -1.93 2.06
C TYR A 273 15.17 -1.35 1.57
N CYS A 274 16.28 -1.59 2.25
CA CYS A 274 17.62 -1.20 1.80
C CYS A 274 17.76 0.31 1.51
N GLU A 275 17.09 1.15 2.31
CA GLU A 275 17.27 2.61 2.29
C GLU A 275 18.65 2.99 2.82
N ALA A 276 19.20 4.11 2.36
CA ALA A 276 20.57 4.50 2.66
C ALA A 276 20.89 4.51 4.16
N GLY A 277 21.89 3.73 4.57
CA GLY A 277 22.32 3.56 5.97
C GLY A 277 21.42 2.67 6.85
N VAL A 278 20.41 1.98 6.30
CA VAL A 278 19.65 0.95 7.01
C VAL A 278 20.37 -0.40 6.91
N MET A 279 20.63 -1.04 8.05
CA MET A 279 21.13 -2.40 8.13
C MET A 279 19.94 -3.36 8.22
N GLU A 280 19.66 -4.08 7.13
CA GLU A 280 18.57 -5.05 7.09
C GLU A 280 18.98 -6.39 7.73
N PRO A 281 18.05 -7.13 8.37
CA PRO A 281 16.62 -6.81 8.47
C PRO A 281 16.28 -5.82 9.59
N ALA A 282 15.42 -4.84 9.29
CA ALA A 282 14.99 -3.77 10.20
C ALA A 282 13.44 -3.65 10.28
N PRO A 283 12.70 -4.73 10.60
CA PRO A 283 11.27 -4.87 10.31
C PRO A 283 10.34 -3.87 11.00
N ASN A 284 10.73 -3.39 12.18
CA ASN A 284 9.94 -2.44 12.95
C ASN A 284 10.51 -1.01 12.86
N ARG A 285 11.43 -0.72 11.94
CA ARG A 285 11.99 0.62 11.78
C ARG A 285 10.90 1.64 11.45
N LEU A 286 11.09 2.86 11.95
CA LEU A 286 10.21 3.97 11.63
C LEU A 286 10.29 4.28 10.12
N GLY A 287 9.15 4.64 9.54
CA GLY A 287 9.01 4.99 8.12
C GLY A 287 8.85 3.82 7.15
N LEU A 288 9.22 2.58 7.53
CA LEU A 288 9.07 1.41 6.65
C LEU A 288 7.58 1.17 6.32
N TYR A 289 7.23 1.28 5.03
CA TYR A 289 5.85 1.14 4.54
C TYR A 289 5.49 -0.28 4.12
N PHE A 290 6.48 -1.14 3.84
CA PHE A 290 6.23 -2.55 3.54
C PHE A 290 6.44 -3.43 4.78
N TYR A 291 5.73 -4.54 4.86
CA TYR A 291 6.05 -5.58 5.84
C TYR A 291 7.36 -6.25 5.44
N GLU A 292 8.35 -6.23 6.32
CA GLU A 292 9.54 -7.07 6.27
C GLU A 292 9.38 -8.31 7.19
N TRP A 293 10.31 -9.25 7.12
CA TRP A 293 10.41 -10.41 8.01
C TRP A 293 10.32 -10.05 9.50
N LYS A 294 9.39 -10.69 10.23
CA LYS A 294 9.13 -10.43 11.66
C LYS A 294 8.64 -9.00 11.97
N THR A 295 8.15 -8.25 10.98
CA THR A 295 7.39 -7.03 11.29
C THR A 295 6.24 -7.39 12.20
N VAL A 296 6.02 -6.58 13.23
CA VAL A 296 4.89 -6.67 14.17
C VAL A 296 4.31 -5.28 14.34
N ASP A 297 3.08 -5.06 13.91
CA ASP A 297 2.38 -3.79 14.05
C ASP A 297 1.63 -3.67 15.37
N THR A 298 1.27 -2.43 15.73
CA THR A 298 0.56 -2.16 16.99
C THR A 298 -0.84 -2.77 16.93
N GLY A 299 -1.12 -3.69 17.85
CA GLY A 299 -2.38 -4.45 17.89
C GLY A 299 -2.27 -5.88 17.34
N ASP A 300 -1.14 -6.25 16.73
CA ASP A 300 -0.89 -7.63 16.32
C ASP A 300 -0.83 -8.59 17.52
N ASN A 301 -1.44 -9.77 17.36
CA ASN A 301 -1.22 -10.88 18.26
C ASN A 301 -0.02 -11.70 17.77
N THR A 302 1.17 -11.43 18.32
CA THR A 302 2.41 -12.13 17.98
C THR A 302 2.30 -13.65 18.08
N THR A 303 1.58 -14.16 19.09
CA THR A 303 1.36 -15.62 19.26
C THR A 303 0.50 -16.22 18.15
N ALA A 304 -0.41 -15.45 17.57
CA ALA A 304 -1.18 -15.87 16.39
C ALA A 304 -0.31 -15.80 15.13
N LEU A 305 0.41 -14.69 14.93
CA LEU A 305 1.30 -14.51 13.77
C LEU A 305 2.41 -15.55 13.65
N SER A 306 2.94 -16.02 14.79
CA SER A 306 3.98 -17.06 14.84
C SER A 306 3.47 -18.48 14.59
N ARG A 307 2.15 -18.71 14.53
CA ARG A 307 1.57 -20.00 14.15
C ARG A 307 1.51 -20.11 12.65
N ALA A 308 1.75 -21.32 12.13
CA ALA A 308 1.31 -21.68 10.80
C ALA A 308 -0.19 -21.41 10.69
N GLY A 309 -0.56 -20.48 9.81
CA GLY A 309 -1.93 -19.94 9.74
C GLY A 309 -2.96 -20.93 9.19
N ASP A 310 -4.20 -20.48 9.09
CA ASP A 310 -5.29 -21.29 8.54
C ASP A 310 -5.14 -21.49 7.00
N ASP A 311 -5.86 -22.50 6.50
CA ASP A 311 -5.81 -22.98 5.11
C ASP A 311 -6.14 -21.86 4.09
N VAL A 312 -5.45 -21.83 2.94
CA VAL A 312 -5.58 -20.79 1.90
C VAL A 312 -6.03 -21.39 0.56
N PRO A 313 -6.73 -20.63 -0.32
CA PRO A 313 -7.15 -21.17 -1.62
C PRO A 313 -5.97 -21.59 -2.49
N LYS A 314 -6.12 -22.69 -3.22
CA LYS A 314 -5.15 -23.15 -4.21
C LYS A 314 -5.08 -22.17 -5.39
N GLY A 315 -3.86 -21.85 -5.83
CA GLY A 315 -3.58 -20.81 -6.82
C GLY A 315 -3.48 -19.38 -6.23
N SER A 316 -3.67 -19.19 -4.92
CA SER A 316 -3.29 -17.93 -4.26
C SER A 316 -1.76 -17.80 -4.19
N PHE A 317 -1.27 -16.56 -4.17
CA PHE A 317 0.15 -16.24 -3.92
C PHE A 317 0.67 -16.93 -2.66
N GLU A 318 -0.17 -16.97 -1.62
CA GLU A 318 0.08 -17.81 -0.46
C GLU A 318 0.33 -19.25 -0.93
N SER A 319 -0.68 -19.98 -1.43
CA SER A 319 -0.55 -21.43 -1.74
C SER A 319 0.69 -21.82 -2.54
N GLU A 320 1.13 -21.01 -3.51
CA GLU A 320 2.37 -21.24 -4.28
C GLU A 320 3.61 -21.39 -3.37
N ILE A 321 3.78 -20.49 -2.39
CA ILE A 321 4.89 -20.52 -1.44
C ILE A 321 4.87 -21.78 -0.58
N ALA A 322 3.69 -22.25 -0.17
CA ALA A 322 3.58 -23.50 0.60
C ALA A 322 3.96 -24.73 -0.25
N GLU A 323 3.51 -24.79 -1.51
CA GLU A 323 3.89 -25.85 -2.45
C GLU A 323 5.40 -25.84 -2.73
N TRP A 324 5.99 -24.67 -3.00
CA TRP A 324 7.42 -24.46 -3.22
C TRP A 324 8.28 -24.85 -2.01
N THR A 325 7.90 -24.39 -0.81
CA THR A 325 8.62 -24.70 0.43
C THR A 325 8.55 -26.19 0.75
N ASN A 326 7.37 -26.81 0.61
CA ASN A 326 7.19 -28.25 0.82
C ASN A 326 8.05 -29.06 -0.17
N ARG A 327 8.14 -28.61 -1.42
CA ARG A 327 8.98 -29.26 -2.45
C ARG A 327 10.46 -29.21 -2.10
N THR A 328 11.02 -28.05 -1.75
CA THR A 328 12.43 -27.98 -1.33
C THR A 328 12.68 -28.74 -0.03
N HIS A 329 11.72 -28.80 0.91
CA HIS A 329 11.85 -29.66 2.09
C HIS A 329 11.95 -31.16 1.74
N GLN A 330 11.23 -31.62 0.71
CA GLN A 330 11.28 -33.00 0.22
C GLN A 330 12.56 -33.31 -0.55
N GLU A 331 13.06 -32.37 -1.37
CA GLU A 331 14.31 -32.52 -2.13
C GLU A 331 15.55 -32.40 -1.21
N HIS A 332 15.45 -31.63 -0.12
CA HIS A 332 16.53 -31.37 0.84
C HIS A 332 16.06 -31.48 2.31
N PRO A 333 15.76 -32.69 2.82
CA PRO A 333 15.21 -32.89 4.17
C PRO A 333 16.15 -32.49 5.31
N ASP A 334 17.46 -32.41 5.05
CA ASP A 334 18.48 -31.99 6.02
C ASP A 334 18.63 -30.46 6.13
N TRP A 335 18.04 -29.68 5.21
CA TRP A 335 18.10 -28.21 5.23
C TRP A 335 17.12 -27.64 6.26
N LYS A 336 17.57 -26.60 6.98
CA LYS A 336 16.71 -25.89 7.94
C LYS A 336 16.03 -24.72 7.23
N PHE A 337 14.75 -24.55 7.54
CA PHE A 337 13.96 -23.40 7.12
C PHE A 337 13.97 -22.29 8.17
N GLY A 338 14.08 -21.04 7.71
CA GLY A 338 14.12 -19.83 8.51
C GLY A 338 15.51 -19.19 8.56
N PRO A 339 15.61 -17.93 9.05
CA PRO A 339 16.88 -17.24 9.23
C PRO A 339 17.83 -18.04 10.15
N GLU A 340 19.15 -17.95 9.89
CA GLU A 340 20.15 -18.79 10.57
C GLU A 340 20.19 -18.60 12.12
N ASP A 341 19.68 -17.46 12.61
CA ASP A 341 19.68 -17.05 14.03
C ASP A 341 18.37 -17.30 14.80
N ASP A 342 17.33 -17.89 14.19
CA ASP A 342 15.99 -18.02 14.81
C ASP A 342 15.66 -19.37 15.47
N GLU A 343 14.62 -19.35 16.32
CA GLU A 343 13.92 -20.56 16.73
C GLU A 343 13.46 -21.36 15.51
N LYS A 344 13.74 -22.67 15.52
CA LYS A 344 13.42 -23.58 14.41
C LYS A 344 11.93 -23.50 14.04
N ILE A 345 11.64 -22.97 12.85
CA ILE A 345 10.32 -23.10 12.25
C ILE A 345 10.13 -24.57 11.89
N VAL A 346 9.30 -25.28 12.66
CA VAL A 346 8.92 -26.66 12.36
C VAL A 346 7.92 -26.63 11.22
N LEU A 347 8.38 -26.95 10.00
CA LEU A 347 7.53 -27.13 8.83
C LEU A 347 6.53 -28.26 9.10
N GLY A 348 5.27 -27.89 9.36
CA GLY A 348 4.18 -28.82 9.61
C GLY A 348 3.70 -29.46 8.30
N ALA A 349 4.24 -30.63 7.96
CA ALA A 349 4.01 -31.32 6.69
C ALA A 349 2.56 -31.21 6.18
N GLY A 350 2.42 -30.68 4.96
CA GLY A 350 1.14 -30.31 4.35
C GLY A 350 0.15 -31.46 4.32
N LYS A 351 -0.94 -31.31 5.08
CA LYS A 351 -2.14 -32.13 4.92
C LYS A 351 -3.10 -31.33 4.05
N GLU A 352 -3.43 -31.82 2.85
CA GLU A 352 -4.66 -31.39 2.21
C GLU A 352 -5.81 -31.68 3.17
N ARG A 353 -6.41 -30.63 3.72
CA ARG A 353 -7.42 -30.75 4.75
C ARG A 353 -8.77 -30.84 4.07
N SER A 354 -9.14 -32.06 3.65
CA SER A 354 -10.45 -32.39 3.09
C SER A 354 -11.54 -32.28 4.16
N SER A 355 -11.82 -31.06 4.63
CA SER A 355 -12.99 -30.75 5.46
C SER A 355 -14.15 -30.38 4.55
N GLU A 356 -15.35 -30.86 4.89
CA GLU A 356 -16.48 -31.05 3.96
C GLU A 356 -17.17 -29.76 3.46
N ILE A 357 -16.50 -28.62 3.43
CA ILE A 357 -17.06 -27.31 3.05
C ILE A 357 -16.26 -26.60 1.96
N ILE A 358 -14.93 -26.78 1.86
CA ILE A 358 -14.11 -26.20 0.77
C ILE A 358 -13.02 -27.19 0.36
N GLY A 359 -13.08 -27.71 -0.87
CA GLY A 359 -12.15 -28.73 -1.38
C GLY A 359 -10.84 -28.20 -1.97
N ASP A 360 -10.76 -26.89 -2.24
CA ASP A 360 -9.68 -26.26 -3.02
C ASP A 360 -8.70 -25.46 -2.15
N THR A 361 -8.43 -25.87 -0.91
CA THR A 361 -7.51 -25.15 0.00
C THR A 361 -6.27 -25.97 0.37
N VAL A 362 -5.10 -25.33 0.30
CA VAL A 362 -3.81 -25.90 0.74
C VAL A 362 -3.56 -25.51 2.19
N SER A 363 -3.22 -26.50 3.03
CA SER A 363 -2.92 -26.21 4.44
C SER A 363 -1.57 -25.53 4.59
N TRP A 364 -1.57 -24.47 5.40
CA TRP A 364 -0.55 -23.44 5.29
C TRP A 364 0.72 -23.78 6.08
N LEU A 365 1.87 -23.80 5.40
CA LEU A 365 3.11 -24.32 5.96
C LEU A 365 3.91 -23.30 6.79
N LEU A 366 3.70 -22.00 6.58
CA LEU A 366 4.53 -20.92 7.15
C LEU A 366 3.77 -20.07 8.17
N PRO A 367 4.43 -19.37 9.11
CA PRO A 367 3.76 -18.40 9.96
C PRO A 367 3.10 -17.24 9.19
N ASP A 368 2.02 -16.66 9.71
CA ASP A 368 1.29 -15.56 9.07
C ASP A 368 2.17 -14.31 8.84
N PHE A 369 3.21 -14.09 9.66
CA PHE A 369 4.17 -13.00 9.44
C PHE A 369 4.98 -13.13 8.13
N TRP A 370 5.01 -14.31 7.49
CA TRP A 370 5.59 -14.51 6.16
C TRP A 370 4.63 -14.18 5.02
N LYS A 371 3.31 -14.30 5.22
CA LYS A 371 2.30 -14.04 4.16
C LYS A 371 2.33 -12.58 3.71
N ARG A 372 2.47 -11.68 4.67
CA ARG A 372 2.35 -10.23 4.46
C ARG A 372 3.60 -9.54 3.93
N VAL A 373 4.73 -10.21 3.87
CA VAL A 373 5.99 -9.57 3.46
C VAL A 373 5.87 -9.05 2.03
N PHE A 374 6.47 -7.90 1.71
CA PHE A 374 6.26 -7.10 0.47
C PHE A 374 4.87 -6.46 0.29
N HIS A 375 3.89 -6.72 1.17
CA HIS A 375 2.64 -5.96 1.17
C HIS A 375 2.79 -4.72 2.05
N LEU A 376 1.91 -3.74 1.83
CA LEU A 376 1.93 -2.49 2.58
C LEU A 376 1.42 -2.69 4.02
N ARG A 377 2.10 -2.04 4.96
CA ARG A 377 1.66 -1.83 6.34
C ARG A 377 0.50 -0.84 6.37
N PRO A 378 -0.26 -0.75 7.48
CA PRO A 378 -1.39 0.17 7.60
C PRO A 378 -1.05 1.63 7.25
N ALA A 379 0.18 2.08 7.51
CA ALA A 379 0.65 3.43 7.14
C ALA A 379 0.75 3.64 5.62
N GLY A 380 1.11 2.61 4.84
CA GLY A 380 1.16 2.66 3.37
C GLY A 380 -0.24 2.64 2.75
N HIS A 381 -1.17 1.86 3.32
CA HIS A 381 -2.57 1.92 2.93
C HIS A 381 -3.24 3.24 3.29
N LEU A 382 -2.87 3.85 4.42
CA LEU A 382 -3.33 5.18 4.80
C LEU A 382 -2.86 6.24 3.80
N LEU A 383 -1.59 6.18 3.36
CA LEU A 383 -1.05 7.03 2.30
C LEU A 383 -1.89 6.91 1.01
N ILE A 384 -2.12 5.69 0.52
CA ILE A 384 -2.93 5.45 -0.69
C ILE A 384 -4.36 5.98 -0.51
N ALA A 385 -5.01 5.71 0.63
CA ALA A 385 -6.38 6.17 0.89
C ALA A 385 -6.50 7.70 0.85
N ASN A 386 -5.50 8.43 1.35
CA ASN A 386 -5.46 9.90 1.24
C ASN A 386 -5.25 10.34 -0.22
N LEU A 387 -4.30 9.75 -0.95
CA LEU A 387 -4.06 10.09 -2.35
C LEU A 387 -5.27 9.78 -3.26
N VAL A 388 -6.03 8.72 -2.97
CA VAL A 388 -7.32 8.46 -3.64
C VAL A 388 -8.36 9.54 -3.27
N LEU A 389 -8.44 9.96 -2.01
CA LEU A 389 -9.35 11.03 -1.56
C LEU A 389 -9.02 12.40 -2.19
N ASP A 390 -7.73 12.71 -2.33
CA ASP A 390 -7.25 13.91 -3.04
C ASP A 390 -7.68 13.86 -4.50
N LYS A 391 -7.51 12.72 -5.18
CA LYS A 391 -7.96 12.53 -6.58
C LYS A 391 -9.47 12.54 -6.74
N ILE A 392 -10.24 12.07 -5.76
CA ILE A 392 -11.70 12.22 -5.71
C ILE A 392 -12.07 13.71 -5.65
N THR A 393 -11.34 14.49 -4.84
CA THR A 393 -11.57 15.92 -4.65
C THR A 393 -11.22 16.72 -5.92
N GLU A 394 -10.06 16.45 -6.54
CA GLU A 394 -9.65 17.02 -7.83
C GLU A 394 -10.69 16.74 -8.94
N THR A 395 -11.17 15.50 -9.05
CA THR A 395 -12.17 15.11 -10.07
C THR A 395 -13.51 15.77 -9.80
N SER A 396 -13.94 15.85 -8.54
CA SER A 396 -15.20 16.51 -8.15
C SER A 396 -15.18 18.01 -8.49
N ALA A 397 -14.06 18.70 -8.23
CA ALA A 397 -13.90 20.11 -8.56
C ALA A 397 -13.98 20.37 -10.08
N LYS A 398 -13.25 19.58 -10.89
CA LYS A 398 -13.30 19.68 -12.36
C LYS A 398 -14.70 19.45 -12.93
N LEU A 399 -15.45 18.49 -12.37
CA LEU A 399 -16.84 18.22 -12.79
C LEU A 399 -17.80 19.35 -12.38
N ALA A 400 -17.54 20.05 -11.26
CA ALA A 400 -18.32 21.21 -10.86
C ALA A 400 -18.04 22.42 -11.78
N GLU A 401 -16.76 22.71 -12.08
CA GLU A 401 -16.35 23.77 -13.01
C GLU A 401 -16.93 23.55 -14.41
N ALA A 402 -16.85 22.32 -14.94
CA ALA A 402 -17.40 21.99 -16.26
C ALA A 402 -18.91 22.25 -16.36
N ARG A 403 -19.68 21.94 -15.32
CA ARG A 403 -21.14 22.19 -15.29
C ARG A 403 -21.48 23.68 -15.28
N VAL A 404 -20.72 24.49 -14.53
CA VAL A 404 -20.90 25.95 -14.53
C VAL A 404 -20.66 26.52 -15.93
N LEU A 405 -19.62 26.04 -16.64
CA LEU A 405 -19.35 26.45 -18.01
C LEU A 405 -20.44 26.00 -19.00
N GLU A 406 -20.99 24.79 -18.85
CA GLU A 406 -22.14 24.34 -19.66
C GLU A 406 -23.40 25.19 -19.42
N GLU A 407 -23.70 25.54 -18.17
CA GLU A 407 -24.82 26.41 -17.81
C GLU A 407 -24.62 27.86 -18.32
N GLU A 408 -23.42 28.42 -18.23
CA GLU A 408 -23.12 29.75 -18.77
C GLU A 408 -23.23 29.81 -20.30
N VAL A 409 -22.76 28.79 -21.02
CA VAL A 409 -22.92 28.70 -22.49
C VAL A 409 -24.41 28.62 -22.87
N PHE A 410 -25.20 27.82 -22.15
CA PHE A 410 -26.65 27.71 -22.40
C PHE A 410 -27.41 29.01 -22.14
N LEU A 411 -26.88 29.91 -21.29
CA LEU A 411 -27.46 31.23 -21.00
C LEU A 411 -27.00 32.33 -21.97
N ILE A 412 -25.96 32.08 -22.77
CA ILE A 412 -25.47 33.02 -23.80
C ILE A 412 -26.14 32.76 -25.17
N ASP A 413 -26.53 31.52 -25.45
CA ASP A 413 -27.21 31.11 -26.68
C ASP A 413 -28.77 31.17 -26.62
N ALA A 414 -29.34 31.75 -25.55
CA ALA A 414 -30.79 31.84 -25.28
C ALA A 414 -31.33 33.30 -25.27
#